data_AF-A0A6V8E213-F1
#
_entry.id   AF-A0A6V8E213-F1
#
_cell.length_a   1.000
_cell.length_b   1.000
_cell.length_c   1.000
_cell.angle_alpha   90.00
_cell.angle_beta   90.00
_cell.angle_gamma   90.00
#
_symmetry.space_group_name_H-M   'P 1'
#
loop_
_entity.id
_entity.type
_entity.pdbx_description
1 polymer ?
#
loop_
_entity_poly.entity_id
_entity_poly.type
_entity_poly.pdbx_seq_one_letter_code
_entity_poly.pdbx_strand_id
1 'polypeptide(L)'
;MDFAVYSVSIIGSFAAARWATERLKFHLRTKRVWVHHWILAAAAMLVMFALDVGAAWLWGALTGVALEGLRRDNWSVVRSKQ
;
A
#
# COMPACT_ATOMS: atom_id res chain seq x y z
N MET A 1 21.62 6.03 9.20
CA MET A 1 20.54 7.02 9.04
C MET A 1 19.32 6.45 8.31
N ASP A 2 19.44 5.25 7.74
CA ASP A 2 18.36 4.59 6.98
C ASP A 2 17.08 4.36 7.78
N PHE A 3 17.18 4.05 9.07
CA PHE A 3 16.01 3.90 9.93
C PHE A 3 15.18 5.20 10.04
N ALA A 4 15.84 6.36 10.11
CA ALA A 4 15.15 7.65 10.17
C ALA A 4 14.43 7.94 8.85
N VAL A 5 15.11 7.70 7.72
CA VAL A 5 14.55 7.87 6.38
C VAL A 5 13.37 6.91 6.16
N TYR A 6 13.52 5.64 6.53
CA TYR A 6 12.46 4.64 6.51
C TYR A 6 11.25 5.08 7.32
N SER A 7 11.47 5.51 8.57
CA SER A 7 10.41 5.94 9.49
C SER A 7 9.62 7.13 8.96
N VAL A 8 10.30 8.18 8.49
CA VAL A 8 9.64 9.37 7.91
C VAL A 8 8.91 9.00 6.63
N SER A 9 9.48 8.11 5.81
CA SER A 9 8.86 7.64 4.57
C SER A 9 7.58 6.84 4.83
N ILE A 10 7.53 6.03 5.90
CA ILE A 10 6.29 5.36 6.33
C ILE A 10 5.22 6.38 6.67
N ILE A 11 5.53 7.33 7.55
CA ILE A 11 4.54 8.31 8.03
C ILE A 11 4.01 9.14 6.85
N GLY A 12 4.91 9.64 6.01
CA GLY A 12 4.55 10.46 4.85
C GLY A 12 3.71 9.69 3.83
N SER A 13 4.12 8.47 3.48
CA SER A 13 3.39 7.65 2.51
C SER A 13 2.04 7.15 3.04
N PHE A 14 1.95 6.79 4.32
CA PHE A 14 0.68 6.45 4.96
C PHE A 14 -0.29 7.62 4.92
N ALA A 15 0.16 8.82 5.33
CA ALA A 15 -0.67 10.02 5.32
C ALA A 15 -1.10 10.39 3.89
N ALA A 16 -0.20 10.27 2.92
CA ALA A 16 -0.50 10.53 1.51
C ALA A 16 -1.49 9.49 0.93
N ALA A 17 -1.30 8.20 1.21
CA ALA A 17 -2.21 7.13 0.79
C ALA A 17 -3.60 7.31 1.40
N ARG A 18 -3.68 7.71 2.67
CA ARG A 18 -4.93 8.03 3.35
C ARG A 18 -5.61 9.24 2.71
N TRP A 19 -4.88 10.32 2.52
CA TRP A 19 -5.39 11.52 1.86
C TRP A 19 -5.92 11.20 0.45
N ALA A 20 -5.16 10.42 -0.33
CA ALA A 20 -5.53 10.01 -1.68
C ALA A 20 -6.79 9.13 -1.67
N THR A 21 -6.87 8.14 -0.76
CA THR A 21 -7.99 7.21 -0.72
C THR A 21 -9.26 7.77 -0.05
N GLU A 22 -9.16 8.85 0.73
CA GLU A 22 -10.30 9.58 1.29
C GLU A 22 -10.80 10.68 0.34
N ARG A 23 -9.92 11.41 -0.36
CA ARG A 23 -10.30 12.50 -1.26
C ARG A 23 -10.63 12.06 -2.67
N LEU A 24 -9.85 11.13 -3.20
CA LEU A 24 -10.17 10.54 -4.47
C LEU A 24 -11.16 9.44 -4.17
N LYS A 25 -12.37 9.52 -4.74
CA LYS A 25 -13.30 8.39 -4.81
C LYS A 25 -12.72 7.31 -5.74
N PHE A 26 -11.49 6.86 -5.48
CA PHE A 26 -10.76 5.81 -6.18
C PHE A 26 -11.42 4.48 -5.82
N HIS A 27 -12.64 4.30 -6.30
CA HIS A 27 -13.10 2.97 -6.63
C HIS A 27 -12.31 2.59 -7.88
N LEU A 28 -11.23 1.84 -7.73
CA LEU A 28 -10.74 0.94 -8.79
C LEU A 28 -11.84 -0.11 -9.00
N ARG A 29 -12.95 0.34 -9.60
CA ARG A 29 -14.20 -0.41 -9.79
C ARG A 29 -14.10 -1.20 -11.07
N THR A 30 -13.10 -2.07 -11.16
CA THR A 30 -13.11 -3.10 -12.17
C THR A 30 -14.16 -4.12 -11.72
N LYS A 31 -15.19 -4.36 -12.54
CA LYS A 31 -16.45 -5.09 -12.24
C LYS A 31 -16.31 -6.51 -11.61
N ARG A 32 -15.11 -6.99 -11.29
CA ARG A 32 -14.86 -8.35 -10.80
C ARG A 32 -13.78 -8.50 -9.71
N VAL A 33 -12.88 -7.54 -9.53
CA VAL A 33 -11.72 -7.72 -8.64
C VAL A 33 -11.48 -6.46 -7.84
N TRP A 34 -11.51 -6.58 -6.51
CA TRP A 34 -11.11 -5.52 -5.59
C TRP A 34 -9.66 -5.79 -5.19
N VAL A 35 -8.73 -5.40 -6.06
CA VAL A 35 -7.31 -5.47 -5.71
C VAL A 35 -7.03 -4.32 -4.75
N HIS A 36 -6.84 -4.66 -3.49
CA HIS A 36 -6.45 -3.68 -2.48
C HIS A 36 -5.02 -3.22 -2.76
N HIS A 37 -4.77 -1.93 -2.60
CA HIS A 37 -3.44 -1.35 -2.81
C HIS A 37 -2.39 -1.94 -1.84
N TRP A 38 -2.79 -2.50 -0.69
CA TRP A 38 -1.86 -3.23 0.18
C TRP A 38 -1.31 -4.50 -0.46
N ILE A 39 -2.10 -5.20 -1.27
CA ILE A 39 -1.66 -6.41 -1.99
C ILE A 39 -0.65 -6.02 -3.07
N LEU A 40 -0.91 -4.93 -3.78
CA LEU A 40 0.03 -4.40 -4.78
C LEU A 40 1.34 -3.92 -4.14
N ALA A 41 1.25 -3.23 -3.00
CA ALA A 41 2.42 -2.80 -2.25
C ALA A 41 3.24 -3.99 -1.75
N ALA A 42 2.59 -5.02 -1.20
CA ALA A 42 3.26 -6.25 -0.77
C ALA A 42 3.92 -6.99 -1.95
N ALA A 43 3.24 -7.11 -3.09
CA ALA A 43 3.82 -7.71 -4.28
C ALA A 43 5.04 -6.92 -4.80
N ALA A 44 4.97 -5.58 -4.81
CA ALA A 44 6.09 -4.74 -5.18
C ALA A 44 7.27 -4.89 -4.23
N MET A 45 7.01 -5.02 -2.92
CA MET A 45 8.05 -5.31 -1.92
C MET A 45 8.71 -6.67 -2.15
N LEU A 46 7.97 -7.71 -2.54
CA LEU A 46 8.54 -9.01 -2.90
C LEU A 46 9.44 -8.93 -4.14
N VAL A 47 9.05 -8.15 -5.15
CA VAL A 47 9.90 -7.91 -6.33
C VAL A 47 11.16 -7.14 -5.94
N MET A 48 11.03 -6.09 -5.12
CA MET A 48 12.19 -5.35 -4.59
C MET A 48 13.13 -6.23 -3.78
N PHE A 49 12.58 -7.16 -3.00
CA PHE A 49 13.35 -8.15 -2.26
C PHE A 49 14.15 -9.06 -3.21
N ALA A 50 13.52 -9.58 -4.26
CA ALA A 50 14.17 -10.42 -5.25
C ALA A 50 15.28 -9.69 -6.05
N LEU A 51 15.20 -8.36 -6.14
CA LEU A 51 16.17 -7.50 -6.82
C LEU A 51 17.20 -6.85 -5.88
N ASP A 52 17.21 -7.22 -4.60
CA ASP A 52 18.12 -6.70 -3.57
C ASP A 52 18.13 -5.16 -3.47
N VAL A 53 16.95 -4.55 -3.55
CA VAL A 53 16.83 -3.07 -3.50
C VAL A 53 17.08 -2.59 -2.08
N GLY A 54 18.22 -1.92 -1.82
CA GLY A 54 18.60 -1.38 -0.50
C GLY A 54 18.00 -0.01 -0.13
N ALA A 55 17.13 0.57 -0.94
CA ALA A 55 16.64 1.93 -0.76
C ALA A 55 15.59 2.06 0.36
N ALA A 56 16.02 2.47 1.57
CA ALA A 56 15.18 2.54 2.76
C ALA A 56 13.91 3.39 2.62
N TRP A 57 13.96 4.48 1.84
CA TRP A 57 12.78 5.31 1.57
C TRP A 57 11.72 4.59 0.74
N LEU A 58 12.11 3.74 -0.23
CA LEU A 58 11.18 2.94 -1.02
C LEU A 58 10.49 1.89 -0.14
N TRP A 59 11.26 1.21 0.72
CA TRP A 59 10.71 0.29 1.71
C TRP A 59 9.72 0.99 2.63
N GLY A 60 10.09 2.15 3.18
CA GLY A 60 9.20 2.91 4.05
C GLY A 60 7.94 3.37 3.32
N ALA A 61 8.06 3.82 2.07
CA ALA A 61 6.93 4.25 1.26
C ALA A 61 5.93 3.12 0.98
N LEU A 62 6.43 1.94 0.56
CA LEU A 62 5.56 0.78 0.31
C LEU A 62 4.94 0.24 1.59
N THR A 63 5.68 0.22 2.69
CA THR A 63 5.16 -0.16 4.01
C THR A 63 4.02 0.76 4.43
N GLY A 64 4.17 2.09 4.32
CA GLY A 64 3.11 3.03 4.70
C GLY A 64 1.85 2.90 3.83
N VAL A 65 2.01 2.66 2.52
CA VAL A 65 0.88 2.36 1.62
C VAL A 65 0.21 1.03 2.00
N ALA A 66 0.98 -0.01 2.31
CA ALA A 66 0.44 -1.29 2.72
C ALA A 66 -0.37 -1.20 4.03
N LEU A 67 0.16 -0.47 5.02
CA LEU A 67 -0.52 -0.26 6.31
C LEU A 67 -1.87 0.46 6.16
N GLU A 68 -1.97 1.44 5.27
CA GLU A 68 -3.27 2.10 5.05
C GLU A 68 -4.30 1.15 4.43
N GLY A 69 -3.87 0.26 3.54
CA GLY A 69 -4.77 -0.72 2.95
C GLY A 69 -5.18 -1.83 3.91
N LEU A 70 -4.29 -2.25 4.81
CA LEU A 70 -4.57 -3.24 5.86
C LEU A 70 -5.57 -2.72 6.91
N ARG A 71 -5.61 -1.40 7.16
CA ARG A 71 -6.53 -0.77 8.11
C ARG A 71 -8.01 -0.94 7.73
N ARG A 72 -8.34 -1.16 6.46
CA ARG A 72 -9.74 -1.24 6.01
C ARG A 72 -10.35 -2.61 6.32
N ASP A 73 -11.58 -2.61 6.86
CA ASP A 73 -12.24 -3.82 7.38
C ASP A 73 -12.60 -4.88 6.33
N ASN A 74 -12.67 -4.53 5.04
CA ASN A 74 -13.16 -5.43 4.01
C ASN A 74 -12.03 -5.97 3.11
N TRP A 75 -11.34 -7.02 3.55
CA TRP A 75 -10.21 -7.62 2.82
C TRP A 75 -10.64 -8.48 1.62
N SER A 76 -11.94 -8.53 1.30
CA SER A 76 -12.45 -9.40 0.26
C SER A 76 -11.94 -8.98 -1.12
N VAL A 77 -11.10 -9.83 -1.72
CA VAL A 77 -10.57 -9.66 -3.09
C VAL A 77 -11.66 -9.92 -4.14
N VAL A 78 -12.68 -10.70 -3.77
CA VAL A 78 -13.79 -11.11 -4.63
C VAL A 78 -15.10 -10.64 -4.01
N ARG A 79 -15.94 -9.98 -4.80
CA ARG A 79 -17.31 -9.67 -4.38
C ARG A 79 -18.10 -11.00 -4.41
N SER A 80 -18.35 -11.60 -3.25
CA SER A 80 -19.46 -12.55 -3.14
C SER A 80 -20.73 -11.76 -3.47
N LYS A 81 -21.51 -12.23 -4.46
CA LYS A 81 -22.84 -11.68 -4.73
C LYS A 81 -23.68 -11.94 -3.47
N GLN A 82 -23.97 -10.89 -2.70
CA GLN A 82 -25.25 -10.79 -2.03
C GLN A 82 -26.24 -10.19 -3.01
#